data_AF-A0A920YGS6-F1
#
_entry.id   AF-A0A920YGS6-F1
#
_cell.length_a   1.000
_cell.length_b   1.000
_cell.length_c   1.000
_cell.angle_alpha   90.00
_cell.angle_beta   90.00
_cell.angle_gamma   90.00
#
_symmetry.space_group_name_H-M   'P 1'
#
loop_
_entity.id
_entity.type
_entity.pdbx_description
1 polymer ?
#
loop_
_entity_poly.entity_id
_entity_poly.type
_entity_poly.pdbx_seq_one_letter_code
_entity_poly.pdbx_strand_id
1 'polypeptide(L)'
;MYPCRVFILASQPLFAQGVQSLISGQPGIEVVGVAKVGPDVLPQVHAATPDVVIVEARGEEQGRLVAQVLESVPGARVIGLTLEDNRIFTYYQQMKQGRRVEDLLEAIREPLDWRGHRPEALRLFVLFQGYYGQRILENVRRFAPQAWTVEAWRAPSALPLVVDDPLAFLPMHLPAADLVLSVGESPSVAQLLPSVVERTGARAVIAPVDNVAWLPGGLVRQLRAQLMEMGVVSAFPKPFCSLTERSYNVRQHEVSFDDPWVAEFAQYFGRPVFRIECDDQQIVRVEVKRDTACGCARAVARQLVGVEVREAVVQAGLFHHHYPCLATMRVDPGLGEPLIQASGDLMRQAVEAEIASYLPRSGYLVPEGCSETLRC
;
A
#
# COMPACT_ATOMS: atom_id res chain seq x y z
N MET A 1 30.29 4.58 -12.75
CA MET A 1 29.66 4.51 -11.42
C MET A 1 30.49 5.32 -10.47
N TYR A 2 29.87 6.18 -9.66
CA TYR A 2 30.55 6.82 -8.53
C TYR A 2 30.79 5.77 -7.44
N PRO A 3 31.92 5.82 -6.71
CA PRO A 3 32.17 4.88 -5.63
C PRO A 3 31.17 5.10 -4.48
N CYS A 4 30.68 4.00 -3.90
CA CYS A 4 29.79 4.01 -2.74
C CYS A 4 30.57 4.50 -1.51
N ARG A 5 30.10 5.61 -0.92
CA ARG A 5 30.76 6.32 0.18
C ARG A 5 30.32 5.72 1.52
N VAL A 6 31.25 5.09 2.25
CA VAL A 6 30.98 4.39 3.50
C VAL A 6 31.58 5.15 4.68
N PHE A 7 30.77 5.42 5.70
CA PHE A 7 31.19 5.97 7.00
C PHE A 7 31.09 4.88 8.08
N ILE A 8 32.07 4.76 8.97
CA ILE A 8 32.07 3.74 10.04
C ILE A 8 31.94 4.41 11.41
N LEU A 9 30.91 4.02 12.16
CA LEU A 9 30.64 4.41 13.54
C LEU A 9 30.86 3.20 14.46
N ALA A 10 31.87 3.28 15.33
CA ALA A 10 32.17 2.20 16.26
C ALA A 10 32.57 2.72 17.63
N SER A 11 32.12 2.04 18.68
CA SER A 11 32.55 2.31 20.05
C SER A 11 33.93 1.69 20.33
N GLN A 12 34.27 0.58 19.67
CA GLN A 12 35.57 -0.10 19.75
C GLN A 12 36.48 0.24 18.56
N PRO A 13 37.71 0.75 18.78
CA PRO A 13 38.66 1.05 17.70
C PRO A 13 39.04 -0.18 16.86
N LEU A 14 39.22 -1.34 17.49
CA LEU A 14 39.56 -2.59 16.79
C LEU A 14 38.45 -3.04 15.85
N PHE A 15 37.19 -2.84 16.23
CA PHE A 15 36.05 -3.13 15.39
C PHE A 15 36.07 -2.28 14.11
N ALA A 16 36.20 -0.97 14.26
CA ALA A 16 36.29 -0.05 13.12
C ALA A 16 37.47 -0.40 12.18
N GLN A 17 38.64 -0.70 12.75
CA GLN A 17 39.82 -1.12 11.98
C GLN A 17 39.57 -2.42 11.21
N GLY A 18 38.91 -3.41 11.84
CA GLY A 18 38.54 -4.67 11.20
C GLY A 18 37.61 -4.44 10.00
N VAL A 19 36.50 -3.72 10.20
CA VAL A 19 35.55 -3.39 9.13
C VAL A 19 36.22 -2.59 8.01
N GLN A 20 36.97 -1.55 8.37
CA GLN A 20 37.71 -0.72 7.41
C GLN A 20 38.67 -1.57 6.59
N SER A 21 39.43 -2.48 7.20
CA SER A 21 40.36 -3.36 6.50
C SER A 21 39.65 -4.34 5.55
N LEU A 22 38.44 -4.80 5.89
CA LEU A 22 37.67 -5.73 5.06
C LEU A 22 37.15 -5.07 3.78
N ILE A 23 36.76 -3.79 3.86
CA ILE A 23 36.12 -3.07 2.75
C ILE A 23 37.12 -2.19 1.98
N SER A 24 38.26 -1.85 2.57
CA SER A 24 39.31 -1.08 1.91
C SER A 24 39.90 -1.87 0.74
N GLY A 25 40.05 -1.22 -0.42
CA GLY A 25 40.56 -1.84 -1.64
C GLY A 25 39.53 -2.61 -2.47
N GLN A 26 38.28 -2.68 -2.02
CA GLN A 26 37.18 -3.24 -2.81
C GLN A 26 36.78 -2.27 -3.93
N PRO A 27 36.66 -2.73 -5.20
CA PRO A 27 36.23 -1.87 -6.30
C PRO A 27 34.86 -1.25 -6.03
N GLY A 28 34.75 0.07 -6.22
CA GLY A 28 33.50 0.81 -6.06
C GLY A 28 33.10 1.16 -4.63
N ILE A 29 33.98 0.98 -3.63
CA ILE A 29 33.75 1.37 -2.23
C ILE A 29 34.81 2.37 -1.80
N GLU A 30 34.39 3.49 -1.21
CA GLU A 30 35.26 4.53 -0.64
C GLU A 30 34.92 4.72 0.84
N VAL A 31 35.89 4.55 1.75
CA VAL A 31 35.68 4.86 3.18
C VAL A 31 35.91 6.35 3.40
N VAL A 32 34.84 7.09 3.66
CA VAL A 32 34.84 8.56 3.74
C VAL A 32 34.99 9.10 5.16
N GLY A 33 34.90 8.22 6.16
CA GLY A 33 35.14 8.59 7.55
C GLY A 33 35.00 7.42 8.52
N VAL A 34 35.70 7.54 9.64
CA VAL A 34 35.62 6.61 10.77
C VAL A 34 35.57 7.43 12.04
N ALA A 35 34.55 7.23 12.88
CA ALA A 35 34.40 7.96 14.12
C ALA A 35 33.91 7.09 15.27
N LYS A 36 34.23 7.53 16.48
CA LYS A 36 33.71 6.92 17.71
C LYS A 36 32.31 7.42 17.99
N VAL A 37 31.42 6.55 18.45
CA VAL A 37 30.08 6.94 18.92
C VAL A 37 30.21 7.94 20.08
N GLY A 38 29.56 9.09 19.94
CA GLY A 38 29.60 10.19 20.89
C GLY A 38 28.66 11.34 20.49
N PRO A 39 28.46 12.35 21.35
CA PRO A 39 27.46 13.41 21.15
C PRO A 39 27.68 14.25 19.88
N ASP A 40 28.93 14.43 19.44
CA ASP A 40 29.29 15.29 18.30
C ASP A 40 29.52 14.53 16.98
N VAL A 41 29.07 13.27 16.90
CA VAL A 41 29.39 12.41 15.76
C VAL A 41 28.47 12.67 14.56
N LEU A 42 27.20 13.00 14.79
CA LEU A 42 26.20 13.16 13.73
C LEU A 42 26.53 14.30 12.74
N PRO A 43 26.99 15.50 13.18
CA PRO A 43 27.43 16.53 12.25
C PRO A 43 28.58 16.09 11.34
N GLN A 44 29.49 15.24 11.85
CA GLN A 44 30.61 14.70 11.07
C GLN A 44 30.12 13.69 10.03
N VAL A 45 29.18 12.81 10.41
CA VAL A 45 28.54 11.88 9.48
C VAL A 45 27.79 12.64 8.39
N HIS A 46 27.04 13.67 8.75
CA HIS A 46 26.30 14.50 7.79
C HIS A 46 27.24 15.20 6.80
N ALA A 47 28.29 15.86 7.30
CA ALA A 47 29.27 16.56 6.47
C ALA A 47 30.02 15.63 5.50
N ALA A 48 30.23 14.37 5.89
CA ALA A 48 30.89 13.37 5.05
C ALA A 48 30.02 12.89 3.88
N THR A 49 28.72 13.23 3.85
CA THR A 49 27.75 12.83 2.82
C THR A 49 27.86 11.35 2.41
N PRO A 50 27.74 10.41 3.37
CA PRO A 50 27.89 8.99 3.07
C PRO A 50 26.65 8.43 2.36
N ASP A 51 26.90 7.42 1.53
CA ASP A 51 25.88 6.56 0.96
C ASP A 51 25.51 5.42 1.93
N VAL A 52 26.46 4.99 2.78
CA VAL A 52 26.32 3.91 3.76
C VAL A 52 26.97 4.33 5.08
N VAL A 53 26.31 4.12 6.21
CA VAL A 53 26.85 4.25 7.57
C VAL A 53 26.86 2.88 8.24
N ILE A 54 28.04 2.35 8.51
CA ILE A 54 28.19 1.11 9.28
C ILE A 54 28.22 1.47 10.77
N VAL A 55 27.39 0.82 11.58
CA VAL A 55 27.27 1.05 13.02
C VAL A 55 27.64 -0.22 13.78
N GLU A 56 28.52 -0.12 14.77
CA GLU A 56 28.76 -1.23 15.70
C GLU A 56 27.52 -1.48 16.57
N ALA A 57 26.92 -2.65 16.44
CA ALA A 57 25.71 -3.09 17.13
C ALA A 57 26.03 -3.54 18.57
N ARG A 58 25.42 -2.90 19.58
CA ARG A 58 25.49 -3.32 20.99
C ARG A 58 24.17 -3.10 21.72
N GLY A 59 23.46 -4.17 22.03
CA GLY A 59 22.28 -4.16 22.92
C GLY A 59 21.21 -3.13 22.55
N GLU A 60 20.48 -2.63 23.57
CA GLU A 60 19.34 -1.71 23.41
C GLU A 60 19.72 -0.30 22.93
N GLU A 61 20.98 0.13 23.10
CA GLU A 61 21.44 1.48 22.71
C GLU A 61 21.53 1.67 21.18
N GLN A 62 21.55 0.56 20.43
CA GLN A 62 21.64 0.56 18.98
C GLN A 62 20.44 1.20 18.28
N GLY A 63 19.21 0.92 18.76
CA GLY A 63 18.00 1.45 18.12
C GLY A 63 17.96 2.98 18.12
N ARG A 64 18.45 3.61 19.20
CA ARG A 64 18.55 5.07 19.31
C ARG A 64 19.58 5.66 18.35
N LEU A 65 20.77 5.05 18.26
CA LEU A 65 21.83 5.52 17.38
C LEU A 65 21.44 5.38 15.90
N VAL A 66 20.82 4.27 15.52
CA VAL A 66 20.30 4.06 14.15
C VAL A 66 19.27 5.12 13.80
N ALA A 67 18.28 5.38 14.69
CA ALA A 67 17.28 6.42 14.48
C ALA A 67 17.91 7.81 14.28
N GLN A 68 18.87 8.17 15.14
CA GLN A 68 19.60 9.45 15.05
C GLN A 68 20.38 9.61 13.74
N VAL A 69 21.01 8.54 13.25
CA VAL A 69 21.73 8.56 11.96
C VAL A 69 20.75 8.70 10.80
N LEU A 70 19.61 8.00 10.83
CA LEU A 70 18.57 8.11 9.79
C LEU A 70 17.94 9.51 9.76
N GLU A 71 17.75 10.15 10.91
CA GLU A 71 17.29 11.54 10.99
C GLU A 71 18.32 12.53 10.45
N SER A 72 19.60 12.34 10.80
CA SER A 72 20.68 13.25 10.40
C SER A 72 21.08 13.11 8.93
N VAL A 73 21.01 11.90 8.40
CA VAL A 73 21.32 11.59 7.00
C VAL A 73 20.22 10.70 6.44
N PRO A 74 19.03 11.27 6.11
CA PRO A 74 17.91 10.52 5.53
C PRO A 74 18.35 9.75 4.28
N GLY A 75 19.36 10.32 3.62
CA GLY A 75 20.17 9.95 2.47
C GLY A 75 21.04 8.68 2.54
N ALA A 76 21.34 8.14 3.72
CA ALA A 76 22.40 7.15 3.89
C ALA A 76 21.92 5.77 4.34
N ARG A 77 22.79 4.76 4.11
CA ARG A 77 22.54 3.37 4.43
C ARG A 77 23.07 2.82 5.73
N VAL A 78 22.22 2.63 6.75
CA VAL A 78 22.64 2.14 8.06
C VAL A 78 22.78 0.61 8.09
N ILE A 79 24.00 0.12 8.25
CA ILE A 79 24.31 -1.32 8.43
C ILE A 79 24.85 -1.51 9.84
N GLY A 80 24.13 -2.22 10.69
CA GLY A 80 24.59 -2.61 12.02
C GLY A 80 25.36 -3.92 12.00
N LEU A 81 26.43 -4.01 12.78
CA LEU A 81 27.30 -5.18 12.81
C LEU A 81 27.60 -5.57 14.26
N THR A 82 27.35 -6.82 14.64
CA THR A 82 27.67 -7.32 16.01
C THR A 82 28.88 -8.25 16.02
N LEU A 83 29.67 -8.15 17.09
CA LEU A 83 30.78 -9.06 17.38
C LEU A 83 30.35 -10.34 18.11
N GLU A 84 29.23 -10.33 18.83
CA GLU A 84 28.84 -11.44 19.72
C GLU A 84 28.39 -12.70 18.95
N ASP A 85 27.85 -12.52 17.74
CA ASP A 85 27.33 -13.61 16.91
C ASP A 85 27.93 -13.66 15.48
N ASN A 86 28.88 -12.79 15.15
CA ASN A 86 29.38 -12.58 13.77
C ASN A 86 28.22 -12.39 12.75
N ARG A 87 27.16 -11.69 13.18
CA ARG A 87 25.94 -11.43 12.40
C ARG A 87 25.98 -10.03 11.84
N ILE A 88 25.67 -9.92 10.55
CA ILE A 88 25.44 -8.64 9.88
C ILE A 88 23.95 -8.34 9.97
N PHE A 89 23.61 -7.16 10.49
CA PHE A 89 22.25 -6.65 10.61
C PHE A 89 22.12 -5.38 9.77
N THR A 90 21.52 -5.46 8.60
CA THR A 90 21.24 -4.25 7.82
C THR A 90 20.00 -3.58 8.39
N TYR A 91 20.06 -2.31 8.81
CA TYR A 91 18.94 -1.62 9.45
C TYR A 91 18.20 -0.73 8.47
N TYR A 92 17.16 -1.28 7.82
CA TYR A 92 16.12 -0.52 7.10
C TYR A 92 14.80 -1.26 7.04
N GLN A 93 13.91 -1.06 8.01
CA GLN A 93 12.57 -1.68 8.04
C GLN A 93 12.52 -3.19 7.71
N GLN A 94 13.65 -3.91 7.69
CA GLN A 94 13.83 -5.34 7.48
C GLN A 94 15.12 -5.77 8.16
N MET A 95 15.09 -6.88 8.89
CA MET A 95 16.29 -7.58 9.36
C MET A 95 16.74 -8.59 8.29
N LYS A 96 17.89 -8.37 7.64
CA LYS A 96 18.60 -9.44 6.91
C LYS A 96 19.73 -9.98 7.79
N GLN A 97 19.83 -11.31 7.91
CA GLN A 97 20.88 -11.99 8.66
C GLN A 97 22.01 -12.45 7.73
N GLY A 98 23.16 -11.77 7.76
CA GLY A 98 24.40 -12.22 7.09
C GLY A 98 25.33 -12.97 8.07
N ARG A 99 26.14 -13.90 7.56
CA ARG A 99 27.12 -14.71 8.32
C ARG A 99 28.54 -14.64 7.76
N ARG A 100 28.78 -13.96 6.63
CA ARG A 100 30.06 -13.90 5.92
C ARG A 100 30.43 -12.50 5.44
N VAL A 101 31.70 -12.26 5.13
CA VAL A 101 32.22 -10.96 4.63
C VAL A 101 31.56 -10.59 3.29
N GLU A 102 31.24 -11.59 2.47
CA GLU A 102 30.53 -11.41 1.20
C GLU A 102 29.15 -10.78 1.41
N ASP A 103 28.45 -11.10 2.51
CA ASP A 103 27.14 -10.54 2.83
C ASP A 103 27.25 -9.05 3.20
N LEU A 104 28.37 -8.63 3.82
CA LEU A 104 28.65 -7.22 4.10
C LEU A 104 28.94 -6.47 2.79
N LEU A 105 29.73 -7.07 1.90
CA LEU A 105 30.01 -6.48 0.59
C LEU A 105 28.75 -6.41 -0.27
N GLU A 106 27.88 -7.41 -0.22
CA GLU A 106 26.56 -7.39 -0.85
C GLU A 106 25.68 -6.30 -0.24
N ALA A 107 25.60 -6.17 1.08
CA ALA A 107 24.85 -5.10 1.74
C ALA A 107 25.38 -3.69 1.43
N ILE A 108 26.68 -3.53 1.17
CA ILE A 108 27.27 -2.24 0.75
C ILE A 108 27.04 -1.99 -0.75
N ARG A 109 27.10 -3.03 -1.59
CA ARG A 109 27.01 -2.96 -3.05
C ARG A 109 25.60 -3.06 -3.60
N GLU A 110 24.64 -3.56 -2.81
CA GLU A 110 23.21 -3.56 -3.14
C GLU A 110 22.90 -2.15 -3.65
N PRO A 111 22.36 -1.98 -4.86
CA PRO A 111 22.10 -0.67 -5.42
C PRO A 111 21.38 0.23 -4.39
N LEU A 112 21.80 1.49 -4.28
CA LEU A 112 21.15 2.52 -3.47
C LEU A 112 19.79 2.91 -4.10
N ASP A 113 18.95 1.92 -4.44
CA ASP A 113 17.74 2.08 -5.25
C ASP A 113 16.62 2.85 -4.54
N TRP A 114 16.84 3.29 -3.30
CA TRP A 114 15.86 4.06 -2.58
C TRP A 114 15.86 5.54 -2.95
N ARG A 115 16.98 6.10 -3.46
CA ARG A 115 16.98 7.42 -4.10
C ARG A 115 16.64 7.31 -5.58
N GLY A 116 15.46 6.78 -5.91
CA GLY A 116 15.09 6.71 -7.33
C GLY A 116 13.84 5.94 -7.70
N HIS A 117 13.30 5.07 -6.85
CA HIS A 117 12.03 4.43 -7.17
C HIS A 117 10.90 5.45 -7.05
N ARG A 118 10.37 5.83 -8.20
CA ARG A 118 9.25 6.75 -8.26
C ARG A 118 7.94 5.96 -8.21
N PRO A 119 6.86 6.53 -7.67
CA PRO A 119 5.57 5.84 -7.61
C PRO A 119 5.13 5.27 -8.96
N GLU A 120 5.45 5.93 -10.08
CA GLU A 120 5.04 5.47 -11.41
C GLU A 120 5.66 4.11 -11.82
N ALA A 121 6.69 3.63 -11.13
CA ALA A 121 7.30 2.31 -11.29
C ALA A 121 7.00 1.36 -10.12
N LEU A 122 5.80 1.46 -9.51
CA LEU A 122 5.41 0.74 -8.31
C LEU A 122 5.74 -0.77 -8.31
N ARG A 123 6.41 -1.24 -7.26
CA ARG A 123 6.53 -2.66 -6.96
C ARG A 123 5.42 -3.07 -6.00
N LEU A 124 4.41 -3.74 -6.53
CA LEU A 124 3.26 -4.22 -5.79
C LEU A 124 3.45 -5.69 -5.40
N PHE A 125 3.32 -5.99 -4.11
CA PHE A 125 3.22 -7.36 -3.61
C PHE A 125 1.78 -7.65 -3.17
N VAL A 126 1.17 -8.68 -3.76
CA VAL A 126 -0.21 -9.07 -3.44
C VAL A 126 -0.22 -10.33 -2.57
N LEU A 127 -0.61 -10.15 -1.30
CA LEU A 127 -0.96 -11.24 -0.40
C LEU A 127 -2.43 -11.60 -0.64
N PHE A 128 -2.71 -12.79 -1.18
CA PHE A 128 -4.08 -13.17 -1.52
C PHE A 128 -4.45 -14.55 -1.01
N GLN A 129 -5.75 -14.78 -0.84
CA GLN A 129 -6.33 -16.08 -0.54
C GLN A 129 -7.64 -16.25 -1.33
N GLY A 130 -8.05 -17.49 -1.57
CA GLY A 130 -9.36 -17.80 -2.16
C GLY A 130 -9.56 -17.31 -3.60
N TYR A 131 -10.83 -17.20 -3.97
CA TYR A 131 -11.28 -16.91 -5.34
C TYR A 131 -11.35 -15.40 -5.63
N TYR A 132 -11.86 -14.61 -4.69
CA TYR A 132 -11.94 -13.16 -4.83
C TYR A 132 -10.56 -12.51 -4.81
N GLY A 133 -9.67 -12.96 -3.92
CA GLY A 133 -8.29 -12.49 -3.89
C GLY A 133 -7.57 -12.76 -5.22
N GLN A 134 -7.80 -13.94 -5.80
CA GLN A 134 -7.25 -14.30 -7.12
C GLN A 134 -7.82 -13.42 -8.25
N ARG A 135 -9.11 -13.08 -8.22
CA ARG A 135 -9.72 -12.20 -9.24
C ARG A 135 -9.18 -10.77 -9.18
N ILE A 136 -8.98 -10.23 -7.98
CA ILE A 136 -8.34 -8.92 -7.79
C ILE A 136 -6.91 -9.00 -8.33
N LEU A 137 -6.19 -10.06 -7.96
CA LEU A 137 -5.04 -10.66 -8.66
C LEU A 137 -4.95 -10.32 -10.14
N GLU A 138 -5.81 -11.04 -10.87
CA GLU A 138 -5.84 -11.09 -12.32
C GLU A 138 -6.24 -9.73 -12.93
N ASN A 139 -7.17 -9.01 -12.30
CA ASN A 139 -7.58 -7.68 -12.76
C ASN A 139 -6.44 -6.66 -12.65
N VAL A 140 -5.75 -6.63 -11.49
CA VAL A 140 -4.61 -5.74 -11.28
C VAL A 140 -3.49 -6.05 -12.27
N ARG A 141 -3.09 -7.33 -12.42
CA ARG A 141 -2.06 -7.71 -13.41
C ARG A 141 -2.42 -7.32 -14.84
N ARG A 142 -3.70 -7.38 -15.19
CA ARG A 142 -4.16 -7.09 -16.55
C ARG A 142 -4.18 -5.59 -16.88
N PHE A 143 -4.43 -4.74 -15.89
CA PHE A 143 -4.70 -3.32 -16.13
C PHE A 143 -3.77 -2.35 -15.38
N ALA A 144 -2.81 -2.85 -14.60
CA ALA A 144 -1.76 -2.03 -14.02
C ALA A 144 -0.87 -1.42 -15.12
N PRO A 145 -0.26 -0.24 -14.86
CA PRO A 145 0.76 0.33 -15.72
C PRO A 145 1.88 -0.67 -16.05
N GLN A 146 2.42 -0.62 -17.27
CA GLN A 146 3.51 -1.50 -17.69
C GLN A 146 4.80 -1.31 -16.87
N ALA A 147 4.97 -0.15 -16.25
CA ALA A 147 6.11 0.16 -15.39
C ALA A 147 6.02 -0.49 -14.01
N TRP A 148 4.84 -0.95 -13.59
CA TRP A 148 4.68 -1.65 -12.32
C TRP A 148 5.18 -3.08 -12.40
N THR A 149 5.70 -3.60 -11.30
CA THR A 149 5.91 -5.04 -11.11
C THR A 149 4.90 -5.58 -10.11
N VAL A 150 4.16 -6.63 -10.49
CA VAL A 150 3.10 -7.22 -9.65
C VAL A 150 3.45 -8.66 -9.26
N GLU A 151 4.09 -8.78 -8.10
CA GLU A 151 4.41 -10.05 -7.47
C GLU A 151 3.29 -10.47 -6.52
N ALA A 152 3.16 -11.78 -6.27
CA ALA A 152 2.08 -12.27 -5.43
C ALA A 152 2.44 -13.57 -4.72
N TRP A 153 1.83 -13.75 -3.56
CA TRP A 153 1.88 -15.01 -2.84
C TRP A 153 0.50 -15.40 -2.33
N ARG A 154 0.13 -16.67 -2.59
CA ARG A 154 -1.12 -17.24 -2.13
C ARG A 154 -0.94 -17.76 -0.71
N ALA A 155 -1.64 -17.17 0.24
CA ALA A 155 -1.65 -17.67 1.61
C ALA A 155 -2.28 -19.07 1.70
N PRO A 156 -1.76 -19.97 2.54
CA PRO A 156 -2.36 -21.28 2.79
C PRO A 156 -3.81 -21.16 3.25
N SER A 157 -4.66 -22.12 2.89
CA SER A 157 -6.04 -22.20 3.37
C SER A 157 -6.12 -22.67 4.83
N ALA A 158 -5.19 -23.52 5.25
CA ALA A 158 -5.12 -24.10 6.59
C ALA A 158 -4.25 -23.26 7.54
N LEU A 159 -4.67 -22.04 7.84
CA LEU A 159 -4.06 -21.22 8.90
C LEU A 159 -4.85 -21.37 10.21
N PRO A 160 -4.18 -21.37 11.38
CA PRO A 160 -4.87 -21.36 12.66
C PRO A 160 -5.66 -20.06 12.85
N LEU A 161 -6.68 -20.08 13.72
CA LEU A 161 -7.49 -18.89 14.01
C LEU A 161 -6.67 -17.74 14.59
N VAL A 162 -5.71 -18.09 15.44
CA VAL A 162 -4.70 -17.18 16.02
C VAL A 162 -3.34 -17.62 15.50
N VAL A 163 -2.58 -16.68 14.95
CA VAL A 163 -1.25 -16.94 14.38
C VAL A 163 -0.19 -16.41 15.34
N ASP A 164 0.36 -17.29 16.18
CA ASP A 164 1.36 -16.91 17.19
C ASP A 164 2.77 -16.71 16.61
N ASP A 165 3.16 -17.56 15.63
CA ASP A 165 4.41 -17.42 14.87
C ASP A 165 4.10 -17.25 13.37
N PRO A 166 3.84 -16.02 12.90
CA PRO A 166 3.55 -15.75 11.49
C PRO A 166 4.67 -16.15 10.54
N LEU A 167 5.94 -16.06 10.98
CA LEU A 167 7.10 -16.31 10.13
C LEU A 167 7.18 -17.77 9.70
N ALA A 168 6.66 -18.71 10.49
CA ALA A 168 6.57 -20.13 10.16
C ALA A 168 5.66 -20.43 8.96
N PHE A 169 4.70 -19.55 8.66
CA PHE A 169 3.76 -19.71 7.54
C PHE A 169 4.19 -18.97 6.28
N LEU A 170 5.23 -18.15 6.36
CA LEU A 170 5.72 -17.33 5.25
C LEU A 170 6.92 -17.98 4.56
N PRO A 171 7.08 -17.79 3.24
CA PRO A 171 8.31 -18.14 2.54
C PRO A 171 9.52 -17.46 3.19
N MET A 172 10.67 -18.12 3.15
CA MET A 172 11.92 -17.54 3.67
C MET A 172 12.28 -16.21 2.97
N HIS A 173 11.92 -16.08 1.70
CA HIS A 173 12.18 -14.89 0.90
C HIS A 173 10.88 -14.45 0.23
N LEU A 174 10.56 -13.16 0.36
CA LEU A 174 9.56 -12.47 -0.45
C LEU A 174 10.28 -11.42 -1.29
N PRO A 175 9.79 -11.12 -2.50
CA PRO A 175 10.37 -10.07 -3.32
C PRO A 175 10.21 -8.70 -2.64
N ALA A 176 11.17 -7.81 -2.88
CA ALA A 176 11.08 -6.44 -2.39
C ALA A 176 9.86 -5.72 -3.02
N ALA A 177 9.14 -4.95 -2.23
CA ALA A 177 7.96 -4.22 -2.67
C ALA A 177 7.90 -2.84 -2.05
N ASP A 178 7.20 -1.91 -2.70
CA ASP A 178 6.90 -0.58 -2.15
C ASP A 178 5.54 -0.58 -1.45
N LEU A 179 4.59 -1.36 -1.98
CA LEU A 179 3.22 -1.48 -1.50
C LEU A 179 2.82 -2.96 -1.35
N VAL A 180 2.22 -3.31 -0.21
CA VAL A 180 1.53 -4.58 -0.02
C VAL A 180 0.02 -4.41 -0.17
N LEU A 181 -0.60 -5.19 -1.05
CA LEU A 181 -2.05 -5.34 -1.14
C LEU A 181 -2.48 -6.66 -0.51
N SER A 182 -3.19 -6.58 0.62
CA SER A 182 -3.66 -7.74 1.39
C SER A 182 -5.12 -8.06 1.12
N VAL A 183 -5.38 -8.95 0.16
CA VAL A 183 -6.71 -9.40 -0.25
C VAL A 183 -6.95 -10.85 0.22
N GLY A 184 -6.83 -11.03 1.53
CA GLY A 184 -7.12 -12.29 2.22
C GLY A 184 -8.62 -12.51 2.43
N GLU A 185 -9.03 -13.79 2.47
CA GLU A 185 -10.41 -14.22 2.70
C GLU A 185 -10.60 -14.82 4.11
N SER A 186 -9.69 -14.50 5.04
CA SER A 186 -9.79 -14.89 6.45
C SER A 186 -9.01 -13.95 7.37
N PRO A 187 -9.37 -13.88 8.67
CA PRO A 187 -8.61 -13.12 9.66
C PRO A 187 -7.16 -13.57 9.82
N SER A 188 -6.90 -14.86 9.64
CA SER A 188 -5.56 -15.44 9.79
C SER A 188 -4.59 -14.93 8.73
N VAL A 189 -5.06 -14.66 7.50
CA VAL A 189 -4.21 -14.06 6.45
C VAL A 189 -3.83 -12.64 6.82
N ALA A 190 -4.77 -11.85 7.34
CA ALA A 190 -4.50 -10.48 7.77
C ALA A 190 -3.50 -10.43 8.94
N GLN A 191 -3.46 -11.45 9.80
CA GLN A 191 -2.45 -11.55 10.87
C GLN A 191 -1.01 -11.77 10.34
N LEU A 192 -0.82 -12.23 9.10
CA LEU A 192 0.51 -12.36 8.50
C LEU A 192 1.08 -11.01 8.02
N LEU A 193 0.25 -9.97 7.95
CA LEU A 193 0.56 -8.70 7.28
C LEU A 193 1.82 -8.00 7.83
N PRO A 194 2.04 -7.89 9.16
CA PRO A 194 3.26 -7.27 9.68
C PRO A 194 4.52 -8.01 9.22
N SER A 195 4.54 -9.35 9.32
CA SER A 195 5.69 -10.14 8.89
C SER A 195 5.88 -10.17 7.36
N VAL A 196 4.82 -10.01 6.58
CA VAL A 196 4.93 -9.80 5.12
C VAL A 196 5.59 -8.47 4.82
N VAL A 197 5.22 -7.40 5.52
CA VAL A 197 5.86 -6.09 5.42
C VAL A 197 7.34 -6.19 5.82
N GLU A 198 7.65 -6.84 6.93
CA GLU A 198 9.05 -7.10 7.34
C GLU A 198 9.85 -7.90 6.32
N ARG A 199 9.22 -8.80 5.54
CA ARG A 199 9.89 -9.63 4.51
C ARG A 199 9.95 -9.00 3.13
N THR A 200 9.10 -8.00 2.85
CA THR A 200 9.08 -7.27 1.56
C THR A 200 9.74 -5.89 1.64
N GLY A 201 9.83 -5.28 2.82
CA GLY A 201 10.34 -3.91 3.00
C GLY A 201 9.35 -2.84 2.52
N ALA A 202 8.07 -3.20 2.40
CA ALA A 202 7.03 -2.31 1.91
C ALA A 202 6.82 -1.10 2.82
N ARG A 203 6.59 0.06 2.20
CA ARG A 203 6.41 1.36 2.85
C ARG A 203 4.95 1.67 3.14
N ALA A 204 4.07 1.03 2.38
CA ALA A 204 2.64 1.18 2.51
C ALA A 204 1.91 -0.16 2.41
N VAL A 205 0.70 -0.18 2.96
CA VAL A 205 -0.21 -1.32 2.96
C VAL A 205 -1.62 -0.88 2.60
N ILE A 206 -2.27 -1.62 1.71
CA ILE A 206 -3.72 -1.56 1.50
C ILE A 206 -4.33 -2.89 1.94
N ALA A 207 -5.21 -2.85 2.93
CA ALA A 207 -5.92 -4.01 3.46
C ALA A 207 -7.44 -3.73 3.46
N PRO A 208 -8.14 -3.99 2.35
CA PRO A 208 -9.55 -3.66 2.21
C PRO A 208 -10.47 -4.48 3.12
N VAL A 209 -11.57 -3.86 3.53
CA VAL A 209 -12.63 -4.48 4.34
C VAL A 209 -13.90 -4.56 3.50
N ASP A 210 -13.97 -5.54 2.60
CA ASP A 210 -15.20 -5.88 1.86
C ASP A 210 -16.07 -6.90 2.62
N ASN A 211 -15.46 -7.62 3.58
CA ASN A 211 -16.16 -8.54 4.48
C ASN A 211 -15.57 -8.45 5.89
N VAL A 212 -16.34 -7.91 6.83
CA VAL A 212 -15.93 -7.73 8.23
C VAL A 212 -15.63 -9.03 8.97
N ALA A 213 -16.10 -10.18 8.46
CA ALA A 213 -15.74 -11.48 9.02
C ALA A 213 -14.29 -11.87 8.71
N TRP A 214 -13.68 -11.30 7.66
CA TRP A 214 -12.30 -11.57 7.26
C TRP A 214 -11.32 -10.54 7.79
N LEU A 215 -11.77 -9.30 7.94
CA LEU A 215 -10.96 -8.25 8.58
C LEU A 215 -11.80 -7.48 9.61
N PRO A 216 -11.99 -8.07 10.82
CA PRO A 216 -12.78 -7.44 11.87
C PRO A 216 -12.16 -6.13 12.38
N GLY A 217 -13.00 -5.22 12.86
CA GLY A 217 -12.54 -3.91 13.32
C GLY A 217 -11.51 -3.95 14.47
N GLY A 218 -11.54 -4.97 15.32
CA GLY A 218 -10.50 -5.21 16.34
C GLY A 218 -9.13 -5.49 15.72
N LEU A 219 -9.10 -6.37 14.71
CA LEU A 219 -7.88 -6.70 13.99
C LEU A 219 -7.37 -5.51 13.16
N VAL A 220 -8.26 -4.72 12.55
CA VAL A 220 -7.87 -3.46 11.87
C VAL A 220 -7.13 -2.52 12.82
N ARG A 221 -7.63 -2.33 14.05
CA ARG A 221 -6.98 -1.47 15.04
C ARG A 221 -5.60 -2.00 15.44
N GLN A 222 -5.50 -3.31 15.67
CA GLN A 222 -4.24 -3.97 16.00
C GLN A 222 -3.21 -3.81 14.87
N LEU A 223 -3.59 -4.15 13.64
CA LEU A 223 -2.70 -4.04 12.48
C LEU A 223 -2.28 -2.60 12.22
N ARG A 224 -3.18 -1.63 12.38
CA ARG A 224 -2.82 -0.20 12.24
C ARG A 224 -1.77 0.22 13.26
N ALA A 225 -1.92 -0.17 14.52
CA ALA A 225 -0.94 0.15 15.56
C ALA A 225 0.43 -0.48 15.25
N GLN A 226 0.45 -1.77 14.90
CA GLN A 226 1.68 -2.49 14.56
C GLN A 226 2.39 -1.89 13.34
N LEU A 227 1.66 -1.66 12.24
CA LEU A 227 2.23 -1.06 11.03
C LEU A 227 2.73 0.36 11.27
N MET A 228 2.04 1.14 12.12
CA MET A 228 2.49 2.48 12.51
C MET A 228 3.79 2.44 13.33
N GLU A 229 3.92 1.50 14.28
CA GLU A 229 5.17 1.27 15.03
C GLU A 229 6.34 0.88 14.11
N MET A 230 6.03 0.14 13.03
CA MET A 230 7.01 -0.19 12.00
C MET A 230 7.36 1.00 11.09
N GLY A 231 6.62 2.12 11.14
CA GLY A 231 6.79 3.27 10.25
C GLY A 231 6.18 3.08 8.85
N VAL A 232 5.12 2.27 8.75
CA VAL A 232 4.47 1.89 7.49
C VAL A 232 3.06 2.49 7.42
N VAL A 233 2.77 3.19 6.33
CA VAL A 233 1.43 3.77 6.12
C VAL A 233 0.44 2.66 5.79
N SER A 234 -0.77 2.74 6.34
CA SER A 234 -1.78 1.70 6.14
C SER A 234 -3.16 2.29 5.82
N ALA A 235 -3.77 1.79 4.74
CA ALA A 235 -5.12 2.13 4.32
C ALA A 235 -6.04 0.90 4.44
N PHE A 236 -7.21 1.11 5.06
CA PHE A 236 -8.20 0.05 5.28
C PHE A 236 -9.55 0.45 4.65
N PRO A 237 -9.63 0.56 3.30
CA PRO A 237 -10.83 1.00 2.60
C PRO A 237 -12.00 0.05 2.82
N LYS A 238 -13.16 0.60 3.15
CA LYS A 238 -14.39 -0.12 3.46
C LYS A 238 -15.61 0.57 2.79
N PRO A 239 -16.17 0.01 1.70
CA PRO A 239 -15.65 -1.14 0.91
C PRO A 239 -14.35 -0.78 0.17
N PHE A 240 -13.70 -1.74 -0.50
CA PHE A 240 -12.42 -1.48 -1.19
C PHE A 240 -12.56 -0.37 -2.26
N CYS A 241 -13.67 -0.36 -3.01
CA CYS A 241 -13.97 0.67 -3.98
C CYS A 241 -14.24 2.06 -3.37
N SER A 242 -14.11 2.27 -2.06
CA SER A 242 -14.13 3.61 -1.46
C SER A 242 -12.80 4.37 -1.59
N LEU A 243 -11.69 3.65 -1.86
CA LEU A 243 -10.34 4.20 -1.95
C LEU A 243 -10.20 5.23 -3.07
N THR A 244 -9.59 6.36 -2.75
CA THR A 244 -9.14 7.40 -3.68
C THR A 244 -7.67 7.71 -3.41
N GLU A 245 -7.08 8.59 -4.20
CA GLU A 245 -5.69 9.04 -4.07
C GLU A 245 -5.40 9.74 -2.75
N ARG A 246 -6.44 10.18 -2.02
CA ARG A 246 -6.31 11.03 -0.82
C ARG A 246 -7.17 10.58 0.35
N SER A 247 -8.17 9.74 0.12
CA SER A 247 -9.08 9.29 1.16
C SER A 247 -9.61 7.89 0.91
N TYR A 248 -10.13 7.26 1.96
CA TYR A 248 -10.90 6.03 1.86
C TYR A 248 -12.06 6.02 2.86
N ASN A 249 -12.95 5.03 2.73
CA ASN A 249 -14.27 4.95 3.38
C ASN A 249 -15.24 6.03 2.86
N VAL A 250 -16.43 6.03 3.44
CA VAL A 250 -17.56 6.86 3.03
C VAL A 250 -18.22 7.52 4.24
N ARG A 251 -18.97 8.60 3.98
CA ARG A 251 -19.77 9.33 4.98
C ARG A 251 -18.91 9.80 6.17
N GLN A 252 -19.42 9.71 7.39
CA GLN A 252 -18.73 10.10 8.62
C GLN A 252 -17.49 9.25 8.97
N HIS A 253 -17.18 8.20 8.19
CA HIS A 253 -16.03 7.32 8.42
C HIS A 253 -14.86 7.57 7.47
N GLU A 254 -14.97 8.59 6.61
CA GLU A 254 -13.90 8.96 5.69
C GLU A 254 -12.60 9.26 6.42
N VAL A 255 -11.49 8.70 5.92
CA VAL A 255 -10.15 8.90 6.45
C VAL A 255 -9.30 9.48 5.33
N SER A 256 -8.68 10.63 5.58
CA SER A 256 -7.68 11.21 4.68
C SER A 256 -6.29 10.65 4.98
N PHE A 257 -5.46 10.52 3.96
CA PHE A 257 -4.07 10.11 4.07
C PHE A 257 -3.22 10.87 3.03
N ASP A 258 -1.91 10.86 3.23
CA ASP A 258 -0.93 11.36 2.27
C ASP A 258 0.19 10.32 2.16
N ASP A 259 0.10 9.49 1.13
CA ASP A 259 1.11 8.48 0.83
C ASP A 259 1.20 8.26 -0.69
N PRO A 260 2.38 8.43 -1.29
CA PRO A 260 2.52 8.40 -2.74
C PRO A 260 2.31 7.00 -3.33
N TRP A 261 2.53 5.93 -2.57
CA TRP A 261 2.39 4.55 -3.06
C TRP A 261 0.93 4.11 -3.06
N VAL A 262 0.20 4.46 -2.00
CA VAL A 262 -1.26 4.25 -1.96
C VAL A 262 -1.94 5.13 -3.01
N ALA A 263 -1.50 6.38 -3.18
CA ALA A 263 -2.05 7.30 -4.19
C ALA A 263 -1.83 6.79 -5.62
N GLU A 264 -0.63 6.32 -5.94
CA GLU A 264 -0.32 5.69 -7.23
C GLU A 264 -1.23 4.48 -7.48
N PHE A 265 -1.40 3.59 -6.50
CA PHE A 265 -2.33 2.47 -6.65
C PHE A 265 -3.76 2.96 -6.92
N ALA A 266 -4.19 3.93 -6.12
CA ALA A 266 -5.52 4.51 -6.15
C ALA A 266 -5.79 5.40 -7.37
N GLN A 267 -4.78 5.75 -8.17
CA GLN A 267 -4.98 6.38 -9.47
C GLN A 267 -5.61 5.42 -10.48
N TYR A 268 -5.31 4.12 -10.39
CA TYR A 268 -5.77 3.09 -11.34
C TYR A 268 -6.86 2.18 -10.76
N PHE A 269 -6.83 1.93 -9.45
CA PHE A 269 -7.74 1.00 -8.77
C PHE A 269 -8.33 1.59 -7.48
N GLY A 270 -9.64 1.77 -7.43
CA GLY A 270 -10.32 2.35 -6.27
C GLY A 270 -11.78 2.70 -6.57
N ARG A 271 -12.19 3.91 -6.19
CA ARG A 271 -13.51 4.47 -6.47
C ARG A 271 -13.69 4.68 -7.97
N PRO A 272 -14.68 4.06 -8.62
CA PRO A 272 -14.75 4.09 -10.07
C PRO A 272 -14.82 5.54 -10.61
N VAL A 273 -14.13 5.79 -11.71
CA VAL A 273 -14.21 7.05 -12.46
C VAL A 273 -14.36 6.70 -13.94
N PHE A 274 -15.37 7.26 -14.57
CA PHE A 274 -15.66 7.06 -15.99
C PHE A 274 -15.45 8.36 -16.77
N ARG A 275 -15.36 8.23 -18.08
CA ARG A 275 -15.68 9.29 -19.03
C ARG A 275 -16.75 8.73 -19.96
N ILE A 276 -17.93 9.35 -19.96
CA ILE A 276 -19.09 8.85 -20.73
C ILE A 276 -19.36 9.81 -21.88
N GLU A 277 -19.43 9.26 -23.10
CA GLU A 277 -19.86 10.01 -24.30
C GLU A 277 -21.26 9.54 -24.68
N CYS A 278 -22.15 10.50 -24.88
CA CYS A 278 -23.53 10.29 -25.27
C CYS A 278 -23.81 10.89 -26.66
N ASP A 279 -24.64 10.21 -27.44
CA ASP A 279 -25.24 10.72 -28.67
C ASP A 279 -26.76 10.79 -28.44
N ASP A 280 -27.33 11.98 -28.55
CA ASP A 280 -28.68 12.32 -28.09
C ASP A 280 -28.99 11.79 -26.67
N GLN A 281 -29.83 10.76 -26.56
CA GLN A 281 -30.27 10.14 -25.30
C GLN A 281 -29.61 8.78 -25.05
N GLN A 282 -28.57 8.39 -25.79
CA GLN A 282 -27.93 7.09 -25.65
C GLN A 282 -26.44 7.21 -25.33
N ILE A 283 -25.95 6.31 -24.48
CA ILE A 283 -24.52 6.17 -24.19
C ILE A 283 -23.86 5.45 -25.36
N VAL A 284 -22.94 6.11 -26.06
CA VAL A 284 -22.21 5.53 -27.20
C VAL A 284 -20.82 5.04 -26.80
N ARG A 285 -20.24 5.57 -25.72
CA ARG A 285 -18.92 5.17 -25.24
C ARG A 285 -18.79 5.37 -23.74
N VAL A 286 -18.14 4.41 -23.08
CA VAL A 286 -17.71 4.52 -21.68
C VAL A 286 -16.24 4.18 -21.58
N GLU A 287 -15.42 5.17 -21.25
CA GLU A 287 -14.01 4.99 -20.93
C GLU A 287 -13.86 4.87 -19.40
N VAL A 288 -13.11 3.86 -18.93
CA VAL A 288 -12.82 3.70 -17.50
C VAL A 288 -11.49 4.39 -17.19
N LYS A 289 -11.56 5.52 -16.47
CA LYS A 289 -10.39 6.27 -15.99
C LYS A 289 -9.76 5.63 -14.77
N ARG A 290 -10.60 5.16 -13.84
CA ARG A 290 -10.20 4.36 -12.68
C ARG A 290 -11.16 3.19 -12.50
N ASP A 291 -10.62 1.99 -12.40
CA ASP A 291 -11.43 0.78 -12.20
C ASP A 291 -11.61 0.51 -10.70
N THR A 292 -12.58 -0.33 -10.34
CA THR A 292 -12.51 -0.96 -9.02
C THR A 292 -11.44 -2.05 -9.05
N ALA A 293 -10.74 -2.29 -7.94
CA ALA A 293 -9.69 -3.31 -7.89
C ALA A 293 -10.18 -4.71 -8.32
N CYS A 294 -11.46 -5.02 -8.06
CA CYS A 294 -12.10 -6.27 -8.46
C CYS A 294 -12.53 -6.33 -9.94
N GLY A 295 -12.47 -5.24 -10.71
CA GLY A 295 -12.86 -5.20 -12.13
C GLY A 295 -14.34 -4.93 -12.42
N CYS A 296 -15.12 -4.57 -11.39
CA CYS A 296 -16.56 -4.30 -11.51
C CYS A 296 -16.82 -3.07 -12.40
N ALA A 297 -16.05 -2.00 -12.28
CA ALA A 297 -16.27 -0.78 -13.07
C ALA A 297 -16.14 -1.05 -14.58
N ARG A 298 -15.12 -1.81 -14.99
CA ARG A 298 -14.99 -2.27 -16.39
C ARG A 298 -16.13 -3.19 -16.84
N ALA A 299 -16.64 -4.04 -15.95
CA ALA A 299 -17.77 -4.91 -16.27
C ALA A 299 -19.08 -4.12 -16.47
N VAL A 300 -19.32 -3.10 -15.64
CA VAL A 300 -20.46 -2.18 -15.75
C VAL A 300 -20.31 -1.30 -17.01
N ALA A 301 -19.13 -0.73 -17.25
CA ALA A 301 -18.87 0.14 -18.40
C ALA A 301 -19.20 -0.53 -19.74
N ARG A 302 -18.89 -1.82 -19.91
CA ARG A 302 -19.24 -2.57 -21.13
C ARG A 302 -20.75 -2.71 -21.35
N GLN A 303 -21.51 -2.81 -20.27
CA GLN A 303 -22.96 -2.99 -20.33
C GLN A 303 -23.71 -1.66 -20.45
N LEU A 304 -23.08 -0.55 -20.08
CA LEU A 304 -23.66 0.80 -20.22
C LEU A 304 -23.72 1.30 -21.66
N VAL A 305 -22.89 0.77 -22.57
CA VAL A 305 -22.94 1.16 -23.99
C VAL A 305 -24.27 0.71 -24.59
N GLY A 306 -25.00 1.65 -25.21
CA GLY A 306 -26.34 1.47 -25.75
C GLY A 306 -27.48 1.71 -24.74
N VAL A 307 -27.16 1.97 -23.47
CA VAL A 307 -28.18 2.31 -22.46
C VAL A 307 -28.64 3.75 -22.65
N GLU A 308 -29.94 3.99 -22.47
CA GLU A 308 -30.50 5.34 -22.45
C GLU A 308 -29.98 6.12 -21.23
N VAL A 309 -29.62 7.39 -21.44
CA VAL A 309 -29.05 8.28 -20.41
C VAL A 309 -29.92 8.32 -19.15
N ARG A 310 -31.26 8.38 -19.30
CA ARG A 310 -32.19 8.42 -18.16
C ARG A 310 -32.18 7.14 -17.30
N GLU A 311 -31.84 6.00 -17.90
CA GLU A 311 -31.82 4.69 -17.25
C GLU A 311 -30.42 4.34 -16.71
N ALA A 312 -29.38 5.06 -17.14
CA ALA A 312 -27.99 4.68 -16.93
C ALA A 312 -27.61 4.49 -15.45
N VAL A 313 -28.10 5.36 -14.55
CA VAL A 313 -27.82 5.23 -13.10
C VAL A 313 -28.47 3.98 -12.52
N VAL A 314 -29.73 3.71 -12.88
CA VAL A 314 -30.47 2.53 -12.42
C VAL A 314 -29.80 1.26 -12.96
N GLN A 315 -29.48 1.24 -14.26
CA GLN A 315 -28.82 0.12 -14.92
C GLN A 315 -27.42 -0.13 -14.36
N ALA A 316 -26.64 0.91 -14.05
CA ALA A 316 -25.33 0.76 -13.41
C ALA A 316 -25.43 0.03 -12.06
N GLY A 317 -26.46 0.33 -11.26
CA GLY A 317 -26.75 -0.39 -10.02
C GLY A 317 -27.10 -1.87 -10.26
N LEU A 318 -27.93 -2.17 -11.26
CA LEU A 318 -28.31 -3.54 -11.60
C LEU A 318 -27.11 -4.36 -12.12
N PHE A 319 -26.31 -3.78 -13.02
CA PHE A 319 -25.11 -4.41 -13.55
C PHE A 319 -24.07 -4.67 -12.46
N HIS A 320 -23.95 -3.76 -11.48
CA HIS A 320 -23.13 -3.97 -10.29
C HIS A 320 -23.61 -5.15 -9.45
N HIS A 321 -24.92 -5.26 -9.19
CA HIS A 321 -25.49 -6.38 -8.43
C HIS A 321 -25.33 -7.73 -9.12
N HIS A 322 -25.33 -7.77 -10.45
CA HIS A 322 -25.05 -8.99 -11.22
C HIS A 322 -23.55 -9.33 -11.27
N TYR A 323 -22.67 -8.38 -10.94
CA TYR A 323 -21.25 -8.66 -10.80
C TYR A 323 -21.00 -9.39 -9.47
N PRO A 324 -20.12 -10.42 -9.42
CA PRO A 324 -19.76 -11.10 -8.18
C PRO A 324 -18.83 -10.20 -7.34
N CYS A 325 -19.42 -9.15 -6.75
CA CYS A 325 -18.77 -8.21 -5.87
C CYS A 325 -18.37 -8.90 -4.57
N LEU A 326 -17.19 -8.55 -4.07
CA LEU A 326 -16.70 -9.08 -2.80
C LEU A 326 -17.38 -8.43 -1.58
N ALA A 327 -17.92 -7.23 -1.76
CA ALA A 327 -18.58 -6.49 -0.70
C ALA A 327 -19.78 -7.28 -0.17
N THR A 328 -19.80 -7.54 1.14
CA THR A 328 -20.80 -8.40 1.76
C THR A 328 -22.20 -7.79 1.74
N MET A 329 -23.21 -8.67 1.65
CA MET A 329 -24.62 -8.31 1.86
C MET A 329 -24.98 -8.15 3.34
N ARG A 330 -24.09 -8.52 4.26
CA ARG A 330 -24.33 -8.34 5.70
C ARG A 330 -24.28 -6.86 6.06
N VAL A 331 -25.23 -6.43 6.88
CA VAL A 331 -25.25 -5.08 7.45
C VAL A 331 -23.97 -4.87 8.25
N ASP A 332 -23.23 -3.85 7.87
CA ASP A 332 -22.05 -3.43 8.61
C ASP A 332 -22.46 -2.60 9.82
N PRO A 333 -22.01 -2.95 11.05
CA PRO A 333 -22.38 -2.20 12.26
C PRO A 333 -21.90 -0.74 12.27
N GLY A 334 -20.83 -0.42 11.55
CA GLY A 334 -20.30 0.95 11.48
C GLY A 334 -21.08 1.83 10.50
N LEU A 335 -21.45 1.28 9.33
CA LEU A 335 -22.15 2.03 8.28
C LEU A 335 -23.68 1.98 8.41
N GLY A 336 -24.24 1.00 9.13
CA GLY A 336 -25.69 0.79 9.26
C GLY A 336 -26.34 0.19 8.02
N GLU A 337 -25.57 -0.25 7.03
CA GLU A 337 -26.03 -0.83 5.77
C GLU A 337 -25.09 -1.92 5.25
N PRO A 338 -25.52 -2.76 4.29
CA PRO A 338 -24.63 -3.71 3.62
C PRO A 338 -23.47 -3.04 2.89
N LEU A 339 -22.26 -3.61 2.95
CA LEU A 339 -21.12 -3.08 2.18
C LEU A 339 -21.36 -3.11 0.67
N ILE A 340 -22.15 -4.08 0.18
CA ILE A 340 -22.56 -4.12 -1.23
C ILE A 340 -23.41 -2.91 -1.63
N GLN A 341 -24.22 -2.37 -0.71
CA GLN A 341 -25.03 -1.17 -0.97
C GLN A 341 -24.13 0.04 -1.14
N ALA A 342 -23.18 0.27 -0.21
CA ALA A 342 -22.20 1.35 -0.33
C ALA A 342 -21.37 1.23 -1.62
N SER A 343 -20.99 0.01 -2.01
CA SER A 343 -20.30 -0.27 -3.27
C SER A 343 -21.15 0.09 -4.50
N GLY A 344 -22.44 -0.24 -4.48
CA GLY A 344 -23.39 0.10 -5.53
C GLY A 344 -23.67 1.60 -5.63
N ASP A 345 -23.75 2.29 -4.49
CA ASP A 345 -23.88 3.76 -4.43
C ASP A 345 -22.68 4.45 -5.08
N LEU A 346 -21.46 4.01 -4.79
CA LEU A 346 -20.24 4.54 -5.41
C LEU A 346 -20.23 4.34 -6.94
N MET A 347 -20.76 3.20 -7.42
CA MET A 347 -20.90 2.95 -8.86
C MET A 347 -21.93 3.88 -9.50
N ARG A 348 -23.11 4.03 -8.89
CA ARG A 348 -24.17 4.92 -9.36
C ARG A 348 -23.70 6.37 -9.41
N GLN A 349 -23.06 6.84 -8.36
CA GLN A 349 -22.51 8.20 -8.28
C GLN A 349 -21.46 8.46 -9.36
N ALA A 350 -20.59 7.49 -9.65
CA ALA A 350 -19.59 7.63 -10.72
C ALA A 350 -20.21 7.76 -12.11
N VAL A 351 -21.35 7.12 -12.37
CA VAL A 351 -22.10 7.25 -13.63
C VAL A 351 -22.89 8.56 -13.64
N GLU A 352 -23.60 8.87 -12.56
CA GLU A 352 -24.40 10.09 -12.42
C GLU A 352 -23.56 11.37 -12.64
N ALA A 353 -22.35 11.41 -12.06
CA ALA A 353 -21.43 12.54 -12.21
C ALA A 353 -21.10 12.87 -13.67
N GLU A 354 -20.97 11.84 -14.53
CA GLU A 354 -20.63 12.02 -15.94
C GLU A 354 -21.84 12.35 -16.81
N ILE A 355 -23.03 11.85 -16.46
CA ILE A 355 -24.24 12.05 -17.27
C ILE A 355 -25.12 13.23 -16.82
N ALA A 356 -24.83 13.85 -15.68
CA ALA A 356 -25.68 14.88 -15.07
C ALA A 356 -26.03 16.03 -16.03
N SER A 357 -25.12 16.40 -16.93
CA SER A 357 -25.34 17.45 -17.94
C SER A 357 -26.34 17.07 -19.05
N TYR A 358 -26.57 15.77 -19.25
CA TYR A 358 -27.48 15.21 -20.25
C TYR A 358 -28.87 14.91 -19.68
N LEU A 359 -29.02 14.91 -18.35
CA LEU A 359 -30.32 14.72 -17.71
C LEU A 359 -31.14 16.02 -17.81
N PRO A 360 -32.48 15.92 -18.02
CA PRO A 360 -33.33 17.10 -17.95
C PRO A 360 -33.12 17.79 -16.59
N ARG A 361 -32.89 19.11 -16.58
CA ARG A 361 -33.00 19.89 -15.35
C ARG A 361 -34.42 19.65 -14.85
N SER A 362 -34.58 18.91 -13.76
CA SER A 362 -35.89 18.64 -13.20
C SER A 362 -36.56 19.98 -12.93
N GLY A 363 -37.55 20.33 -13.77
CA GLY A 363 -38.41 21.46 -13.52
C GLY A 363 -39.10 21.17 -12.20
N TYR A 364 -39.00 22.09 -11.26
CA TYR A 364 -39.75 22.05 -10.01
C TYR A 364 -41.18 21.59 -10.32
N LEU A 365 -41.54 20.39 -9.89
CA LEU A 365 -42.92 19.97 -9.79
C LEU A 365 -43.57 20.88 -8.75
N VAL A 366 -44.17 21.98 -9.21
CA VAL A 366 -45.17 22.70 -8.44
C VAL A 366 -46.35 21.72 -8.34
N PRO A 367 -46.78 21.32 -7.12
CA PRO A 367 -47.93 20.45 -6.99
C PRO A 367 -49.16 21.15 -7.60
N GLU A 368 -49.76 20.54 -8.62
CA GLU A 368 -51.09 20.91 -9.10
C GLU A 368 -52.08 20.62 -7.96
N GLY A 369 -52.45 21.66 -7.20
CA GLY A 369 -53.35 21.46 -6.07
C GLY A 369 -53.47 22.61 -5.07
N CYS A 370 -53.34 23.88 -5.48
CA CYS A 370 -53.91 24.98 -4.69
C CYS A 370 -54.79 25.83 -5.60
N SER A 371 -56.08 25.48 -5.62
CA SER A 371 -57.12 26.38 -6.09
C SER A 371 -57.14 27.62 -5.19
N GLU A 372 -56.70 28.76 -5.72
CA GLU A 372 -57.04 30.06 -5.16
C GLU A 372 -58.54 30.30 -5.34
N THR A 373 -59.32 29.86 -4.36
CA THR A 373 -60.64 30.44 -4.10
C THR A 373 -60.73 30.70 -2.62
N LEU A 374 -60.46 31.94 -2.23
CA LEU A 374 -61.10 32.63 -1.11
C LEU A 374 -61.02 34.14 -1.40
N ARG A 375 -62.00 34.62 -2.19
CA ARG A 375 -62.52 35.98 -2.07
C ARG A 375 -63.75 35.90 -1.17
N CYS A 376 -63.65 36.51 0.01
CA CYS A 376 -64.63 37.30 0.76
C CYS A 376 -64.27 37.27 2.24
#